data_AF-A0A354ZJP3-F1
#
_entry.id   AF-A0A354ZJP3-F1
#
_cell.length_a   1.000
_cell.length_b   1.000
_cell.length_c   1.000
_cell.angle_alpha   90.00
_cell.angle_beta   90.00
_cell.angle_gamma   90.00
#
_symmetry.space_group_name_H-M   'P 1'
#
loop_
_entity.id
_entity.type
_entity.pdbx_description
1 polymer ?
#
loop_
_entity_poly.entity_id
_entity_poly.type
_entity_poly.pdbx_seq_one_letter_code
_entity_poly.pdbx_strand_id
1 'polypeptide(L)'
;MTTSETGGHASHVASSIESIFCSETDGPGDDSLGDRLERLDTAIAEMVGAQALLSYWGTQSNVHTLTLPFRIVLGCLSSASMHQRWSDLCWYPAIMLLYSGGVAAVAANSYENLSAFMLGIGQHSAEQGHSVTLMYRVISEMSPVSEAIKRIPGKERYRVPLSEHMFGLLRSSMGQLLWVREEYEAAFDRFEVLLSMEYASQRAGDQIRRVWGPIGRFGWKAHGDADQSPLHRIIGEAKKLGESWPPIRAGLFGGSVERLDELMPKYQAFVERAEWT
;
A
#
# COMPACT_ATOMS: atom_id res chain seq x y z
N MET A 1 -21.21 0.76 29.43
CA MET A 1 -21.44 -0.54 28.75
C MET A 1 -20.87 -0.39 27.35
N THR A 2 -19.54 -0.34 27.18
CA THR A 2 -18.95 0.10 25.90
C THR A 2 -17.46 -0.23 25.68
N THR A 3 -16.74 -0.83 26.64
CA THR A 3 -15.31 -1.17 26.46
C THR A 3 -15.03 -2.67 26.42
N SER A 4 -15.94 -3.52 26.91
CA SER A 4 -15.76 -4.99 26.91
C SER A 4 -16.24 -5.67 25.62
N GLU A 5 -17.27 -5.14 24.96
CA GLU A 5 -17.85 -5.74 23.74
C GLU A 5 -16.98 -5.48 22.49
N THR A 6 -16.37 -4.30 22.39
CA THR A 6 -15.42 -3.95 21.32
C THR A 6 -14.15 -4.79 21.39
N GLY A 7 -13.68 -5.12 22.60
CA GLY A 7 -12.57 -6.06 22.82
C GLY A 7 -12.90 -7.49 22.40
N GLY A 8 -14.15 -7.94 22.62
CA GLY A 8 -14.61 -9.27 22.22
C GLY A 8 -14.70 -9.46 20.70
N HIS A 9 -15.21 -8.47 19.97
CA HIS A 9 -15.27 -8.53 18.50
C HIS A 9 -13.90 -8.43 17.83
N ALA A 10 -13.01 -7.55 18.31
CA ALA A 10 -11.65 -7.46 17.78
C ALA A 10 -10.87 -8.78 18.01
N SER A 11 -11.07 -9.42 19.17
CA SER A 11 -10.52 -10.74 19.49
C SER A 11 -11.07 -11.85 18.58
N HIS A 12 -12.37 -11.83 18.26
CA HIS A 12 -12.99 -12.79 17.35
C HIS A 12 -12.54 -12.60 15.88
N VAL A 13 -12.35 -11.36 15.43
CA VAL A 13 -11.83 -11.07 14.08
C VAL A 13 -10.36 -11.45 13.99
N ALA A 14 -9.55 -11.12 15.01
CA ALA A 14 -8.16 -11.55 15.09
C ALA A 14 -8.04 -13.08 15.16
N SER A 15 -8.89 -13.78 15.91
CA SER A 15 -8.89 -15.25 15.96
C SER A 15 -9.43 -15.91 14.69
N SER A 16 -10.34 -15.26 13.97
CA SER A 16 -10.81 -15.71 12.65
C SER A 16 -9.72 -15.51 11.59
N ILE A 17 -8.98 -14.42 11.67
CA ILE A 17 -7.85 -14.14 10.78
C ILE A 17 -6.66 -15.05 11.13
N GLU A 18 -6.38 -15.25 12.42
CA GLU A 18 -5.43 -16.26 12.88
C GLU A 18 -5.88 -17.66 12.48
N SER A 19 -7.17 -18.02 12.54
CA SER A 19 -7.63 -19.34 12.07
C SER A 19 -7.58 -19.47 10.54
N ILE A 20 -7.77 -18.38 9.80
CA ILE A 20 -7.50 -18.30 8.36
C ILE A 20 -6.00 -18.53 8.07
N PHE A 21 -5.10 -17.92 8.84
CA PHE A 21 -3.64 -18.03 8.64
C PHE A 21 -3.03 -19.29 9.27
N CYS A 22 -3.69 -19.87 10.28
CA CYS A 22 -3.16 -20.91 11.17
C CYS A 22 -4.03 -22.17 11.27
N SER A 23 -5.10 -22.32 10.48
CA SER A 23 -5.92 -23.55 10.49
C SER A 23 -5.02 -24.79 10.46
N GLU A 24 -5.30 -25.73 11.38
CA GLU A 24 -4.45 -26.89 11.64
C GLU A 24 -4.36 -27.87 10.45
N THR A 25 -5.17 -27.68 9.41
CA THR A 25 -5.21 -28.53 8.22
C THR A 25 -4.32 -28.07 7.07
N ASP A 26 -3.85 -26.81 7.07
CA ASP A 26 -3.28 -26.16 5.88
C ASP A 26 -1.81 -25.79 6.11
N GLY A 27 -0.96 -26.81 6.27
CA GLY A 27 0.49 -26.65 6.10
C GLY A 27 0.85 -26.42 4.62
N PRO A 28 2.14 -26.26 4.27
CA PRO A 28 2.62 -26.34 2.89
C PRO A 28 2.53 -27.78 2.34
N GLY A 29 1.38 -28.43 2.49
CA GLY A 29 1.09 -29.72 1.87
C GLY A 29 0.52 -29.45 0.48
N ASP A 30 1.22 -29.90 -0.56
CA ASP A 30 0.88 -30.00 -2.00
C ASP A 30 0.17 -28.82 -2.73
N ASP A 31 -0.30 -27.79 -2.03
CA ASP A 31 -1.04 -26.67 -2.59
C ASP A 31 -0.11 -25.75 -3.37
N SER A 32 -0.55 -25.35 -4.55
CA SER A 32 0.20 -24.41 -5.37
C SER A 32 0.26 -23.03 -4.70
N LEU A 33 1.26 -22.23 -5.06
CA LEU A 33 1.35 -20.84 -4.61
C LEU A 33 0.12 -20.01 -5.02
N GLY A 34 -0.53 -20.37 -6.14
CA GLY A 34 -1.78 -19.77 -6.59
C GLY A 34 -2.93 -20.03 -5.62
N ASP A 35 -3.14 -21.28 -5.22
CA ASP A 35 -4.23 -21.68 -4.31
C ASP A 35 -4.09 -21.02 -2.92
N ARG A 36 -2.84 -20.88 -2.48
CA ARG A 36 -2.50 -20.14 -1.26
C ARG A 36 -2.89 -18.66 -1.36
N LEU A 37 -2.61 -18.02 -2.49
CA LEU A 37 -2.94 -16.61 -2.71
C LEU A 37 -4.45 -16.39 -2.81
N GLU A 38 -5.17 -17.27 -3.51
CA GLU A 38 -6.63 -17.19 -3.65
C GLU A 38 -7.37 -17.35 -2.31
N ARG A 39 -6.87 -18.23 -1.43
CA ARG A 39 -7.38 -18.33 -0.05
C ARG A 39 -7.17 -17.05 0.73
N LEU A 40 -5.98 -16.43 0.61
CA LEU A 40 -5.71 -15.14 1.24
C LEU A 40 -6.64 -14.06 0.71
N ASP A 41 -6.82 -13.97 -0.61
CA ASP A 41 -7.72 -13.02 -1.26
C ASP A 41 -9.15 -13.15 -0.73
N THR A 42 -9.66 -14.37 -0.67
CA THR A 42 -11.01 -14.67 -0.17
C THR A 42 -11.14 -14.24 1.29
N ALA A 43 -10.14 -14.57 2.12
CA ALA A 43 -10.20 -14.33 3.54
C ALA A 43 -10.10 -12.85 3.92
N ILE A 44 -9.42 -12.03 3.12
CA ILE A 44 -9.27 -10.59 3.38
C ILE A 44 -10.26 -9.73 2.59
N ALA A 45 -11.09 -10.33 1.71
CA ALA A 45 -11.96 -9.59 0.79
C ALA A 45 -12.87 -8.57 1.50
N GLU A 46 -13.51 -8.96 2.61
CA GLU A 46 -14.37 -8.07 3.38
C GLU A 46 -13.59 -6.91 4.00
N MET A 47 -12.40 -7.17 4.57
CA MET A 47 -11.54 -6.13 5.13
C MET A 47 -11.01 -5.18 4.06
N VAL A 48 -10.65 -5.71 2.88
CA VAL A 48 -10.21 -4.93 1.72
C VAL A 48 -11.34 -4.00 1.24
N GLY A 49 -12.57 -4.52 1.17
CA GLY A 49 -13.75 -3.72 0.82
C GLY A 49 -14.09 -2.67 1.87
N ALA A 50 -14.06 -3.03 3.15
CA ALA A 50 -14.27 -2.10 4.26
C ALA A 50 -13.21 -0.99 4.27
N GLN A 51 -11.94 -1.34 4.07
CA GLN A 51 -10.84 -0.38 3.96
C GLN A 51 -11.06 0.59 2.79
N ALA A 52 -11.45 0.08 1.61
CA ALA A 52 -11.74 0.93 0.46
C ALA A 52 -12.89 1.91 0.73
N LEU A 53 -14.00 1.44 1.31
CA LEU A 53 -15.15 2.27 1.66
C LEU A 53 -14.81 3.34 2.71
N LEU A 54 -14.07 2.97 3.75
CA LEU A 54 -13.61 3.90 4.79
C LEU A 54 -12.65 4.94 4.23
N SER A 55 -11.74 4.53 3.34
CA SER A 55 -10.82 5.45 2.70
C SER A 55 -11.52 6.43 1.74
N TYR A 56 -12.55 5.96 1.04
CA TYR A 56 -13.30 6.78 0.05
C TYR A 56 -14.33 7.71 0.69
N TRP A 57 -15.17 7.19 1.60
CA TRP A 57 -16.32 7.92 2.17
C TRP A 57 -16.13 8.32 3.63
N GLY A 58 -15.12 7.78 4.31
CA GLY A 58 -14.89 8.03 5.72
C GLY A 58 -14.56 9.48 6.00
N THR A 59 -15.01 9.95 7.15
CA THR A 59 -14.72 11.30 7.66
C THR A 59 -13.65 11.24 8.75
N GLN A 60 -13.17 12.39 9.21
CA GLN A 60 -12.20 12.43 10.32
C GLN A 60 -12.72 11.77 11.61
N SER A 61 -14.04 11.72 11.82
CA SER A 61 -14.63 10.99 12.94
C SER A 61 -14.43 9.47 12.85
N ASN A 62 -14.08 8.93 11.68
CA ASN A 62 -13.88 7.51 11.43
C ASN A 62 -12.40 7.10 11.41
N VAL A 63 -11.45 7.99 11.74
CA VAL A 63 -10.01 7.68 11.68
C VAL A 63 -9.62 6.43 12.48
N HIS A 64 -10.23 6.24 13.66
CA HIS A 64 -9.99 5.01 14.44
C HIS A 64 -10.42 3.75 13.67
N THR A 65 -11.60 3.77 13.04
CA THR A 65 -12.12 2.67 12.21
C THR A 65 -11.28 2.47 10.96
N LEU A 66 -10.78 3.55 10.34
CA LEU A 66 -9.92 3.51 9.16
C LEU A 66 -8.59 2.77 9.41
N THR A 67 -8.06 2.84 10.64
CA THR A 67 -6.81 2.14 11.00
C THR A 67 -7.02 0.72 11.53
N LEU A 68 -8.27 0.32 11.79
CA LEU A 68 -8.59 -0.94 12.44
C LEU A 68 -8.18 -2.18 11.61
N PRO A 69 -8.47 -2.27 10.28
CA PRO A 69 -8.06 -3.42 9.48
C PRO A 69 -6.55 -3.66 9.53
N PHE A 70 -5.74 -2.59 9.46
CA PHE A 70 -4.29 -2.69 9.58
C PHE A 70 -3.86 -3.19 10.97
N ARG A 71 -4.43 -2.64 12.05
CA ARG A 71 -4.07 -3.07 13.42
C ARG A 71 -4.35 -4.56 13.63
N ILE A 72 -5.45 -5.05 13.09
CA ILE A 72 -5.82 -6.47 13.16
C ILE A 72 -4.80 -7.31 12.39
N VAL A 73 -4.54 -6.99 11.12
CA VAL A 73 -3.57 -7.74 10.29
C VAL A 73 -2.18 -7.74 10.94
N LEU A 74 -1.67 -6.59 11.38
CA LEU A 74 -0.35 -6.47 12.00
C LEU A 74 -0.25 -7.24 13.33
N GLY A 75 -1.35 -7.33 14.08
CA GLY A 75 -1.43 -8.19 15.25
C GLY A 75 -1.18 -9.65 14.89
N CYS A 76 -1.81 -10.14 13.83
CA CYS A 76 -1.61 -11.50 13.33
C CYS A 76 -0.20 -11.73 12.77
N LEU A 77 0.39 -10.73 12.09
CA LEU A 77 1.78 -10.82 11.58
C LEU A 77 2.79 -11.02 12.72
N SER A 78 2.50 -10.54 13.93
CA SER A 78 3.40 -10.66 15.07
C SER A 78 3.49 -12.08 15.64
N SER A 79 2.67 -13.02 15.13
CA SER A 79 2.70 -14.42 15.54
C SER A 79 3.83 -15.20 14.86
N ALA A 80 4.70 -15.83 15.66
CA ALA A 80 5.84 -16.62 15.18
C ALA A 80 5.44 -17.79 14.26
N SER A 81 4.23 -18.34 14.43
CA SER A 81 3.72 -19.46 13.63
C SER A 81 3.38 -19.07 12.19
N MET A 82 3.12 -17.78 11.94
CA MET A 82 2.77 -17.26 10.61
C MET A 82 4.02 -17.08 9.75
N HIS A 83 5.08 -16.53 10.32
CA HIS A 83 6.36 -16.31 9.63
C HIS A 83 7.02 -17.60 9.15
N GLN A 84 6.83 -18.72 9.85
CA GLN A 84 7.42 -20.01 9.47
C GLN A 84 6.68 -20.69 8.31
N ARG A 85 5.35 -20.51 8.19
CA ARG A 85 4.51 -21.17 7.16
C ARG A 85 4.26 -20.31 5.93
N TRP A 86 4.21 -18.99 6.11
CA TRP A 86 3.81 -18.01 5.09
C TRP A 86 4.86 -16.92 4.89
N SER A 87 6.15 -17.23 5.07
CA SER A 87 7.26 -16.27 4.98
C SER A 87 7.16 -15.34 3.77
N ASP A 88 6.83 -15.89 2.60
CA ASP A 88 6.85 -15.18 1.33
C ASP A 88 5.59 -14.33 1.08
N LEU A 89 4.49 -14.61 1.79
CA LEU A 89 3.18 -13.96 1.60
C LEU A 89 2.66 -13.29 2.87
N CYS A 90 3.43 -13.31 3.97
CA CYS A 90 2.96 -12.83 5.27
C CYS A 90 2.51 -11.37 5.22
N TRP A 91 3.20 -10.51 4.45
CA TRP A 91 2.85 -9.10 4.29
C TRP A 91 1.81 -8.83 3.20
N TYR A 92 1.39 -9.84 2.43
CA TYR A 92 0.40 -9.68 1.35
C TYR A 92 -0.92 -9.03 1.82
N PRO A 93 -1.53 -9.44 2.95
CA PRO A 93 -2.74 -8.80 3.47
C PRO A 93 -2.56 -7.31 3.77
N ALA A 94 -1.44 -6.92 4.36
CA ALA A 94 -1.15 -5.53 4.70
C ALA A 94 -0.92 -4.69 3.42
N ILE A 95 -0.27 -5.27 2.41
CA ILE A 95 -0.11 -4.65 1.10
C ILE A 95 -1.48 -4.47 0.42
N MET A 96 -2.35 -5.47 0.47
CA MET A 96 -3.70 -5.41 -0.09
C MET A 96 -4.54 -4.29 0.53
N LEU A 97 -4.52 -4.16 1.87
CA LEU A 97 -5.18 -3.06 2.57
C LEU A 97 -4.57 -1.69 2.19
N LEU A 98 -3.25 -1.62 2.05
CA LEU A 98 -2.53 -0.40 1.67
C LEU A 98 -2.94 0.07 0.28
N TYR A 99 -2.96 -0.83 -0.70
CA TYR A 99 -3.39 -0.52 -2.07
C TYR A 99 -4.89 -0.23 -2.15
N SER A 100 -5.74 -1.01 -1.48
CA SER A 100 -7.18 -0.79 -1.56
C SER A 100 -7.60 0.55 -0.94
N GLY A 101 -7.10 0.85 0.26
CA GLY A 101 -7.35 2.13 0.91
C GLY A 101 -6.68 3.30 0.19
N GLY A 102 -5.47 3.09 -0.32
CA GLY A 102 -4.70 4.09 -1.04
C GLY A 102 -5.38 4.58 -2.31
N VAL A 103 -5.75 3.63 -3.18
CA VAL A 103 -6.43 3.93 -4.44
C VAL A 103 -7.80 4.57 -4.18
N ALA A 104 -8.55 4.04 -3.20
CA ALA A 104 -9.85 4.59 -2.84
C ALA A 104 -9.77 6.02 -2.30
N ALA A 105 -8.82 6.31 -1.39
CA ALA A 105 -8.63 7.65 -0.86
C ALA A 105 -8.23 8.65 -1.96
N VAL A 106 -7.34 8.24 -2.87
CA VAL A 106 -6.94 9.07 -4.02
C VAL A 106 -8.11 9.32 -4.96
N ALA A 107 -8.91 8.31 -5.27
CA ALA A 107 -10.09 8.47 -6.12
C ALA A 107 -11.11 9.45 -5.53
N ALA A 108 -11.24 9.48 -4.19
CA ALA A 108 -12.09 10.43 -3.46
C ALA A 108 -11.43 11.79 -3.17
N ASN A 109 -10.17 12.01 -3.58
CA ASN A 109 -9.35 13.16 -3.16
C ASN A 109 -9.25 13.35 -1.64
N SER A 110 -9.40 12.26 -0.88
CA SER A 110 -9.38 12.25 0.59
C SER A 110 -7.97 12.02 1.12
N TYR A 111 -7.07 12.98 0.88
CA TYR A 111 -5.65 12.86 1.24
C TYR A 111 -5.42 12.82 2.75
N GLU A 112 -6.33 13.37 3.54
CA GLU A 112 -6.35 13.26 5.00
C GLU A 112 -6.53 11.80 5.43
N ASN A 113 -7.43 11.05 4.80
CA ASN A 113 -7.61 9.62 5.05
C ASN A 113 -6.38 8.84 4.60
N LEU A 114 -5.82 9.16 3.43
CA LEU A 114 -4.57 8.55 2.93
C LEU A 114 -3.44 8.70 3.95
N SER A 115 -3.20 9.92 4.41
CA SER A 115 -2.18 10.25 5.41
C SER A 115 -2.44 9.56 6.75
N ALA A 116 -3.70 9.52 7.21
CA ALA A 116 -4.08 8.96 8.49
C ALA A 116 -3.64 7.50 8.67
N PHE A 117 -3.84 6.63 7.67
CA PHE A 117 -3.36 5.24 7.77
C PHE A 117 -1.90 5.09 7.33
N MET A 118 -1.41 5.83 6.32
CA MET A 118 -0.02 5.70 5.87
C MET A 118 0.98 6.12 6.95
N LEU A 119 0.70 7.24 7.63
CA LEU A 119 1.62 7.89 8.56
C LEU A 119 1.21 7.72 10.04
N GLY A 120 -0.09 7.60 10.32
CA GLY A 120 -0.62 7.65 11.69
C GLY A 120 -0.46 6.35 12.51
N ILE A 121 0.01 5.27 11.90
CA ILE A 121 0.26 3.99 12.59
C ILE A 121 1.77 3.81 12.73
N GLY A 122 2.29 3.96 13.96
CA GLY A 122 3.70 3.69 14.28
C GLY A 122 4.01 2.20 14.30
N GLN A 123 5.16 1.82 13.74
CA GLN A 123 5.69 0.46 13.64
C GLN A 123 7.16 0.46 14.06
N HIS A 124 7.68 -0.66 14.56
CA HIS A 124 9.11 -0.75 14.86
C HIS A 124 9.88 -1.23 13.62
N SER A 125 11.01 -0.60 13.28
CA SER A 125 11.93 -1.09 12.25
C SER A 125 13.29 -1.39 12.86
N ALA A 126 13.71 -2.65 12.75
CA ALA A 126 15.06 -3.05 13.17
C ALA A 126 16.15 -2.43 12.28
N GLU A 127 15.87 -2.19 10.99
CA GLU A 127 16.79 -1.54 10.04
C GLU A 127 17.08 -0.09 10.44
N GLN A 128 16.06 0.64 10.89
CA GLN A 128 16.17 2.06 11.21
C GLN A 128 16.47 2.34 12.69
N GLY A 129 16.29 1.35 13.57
CA GLY A 129 16.52 1.51 15.02
C GLY A 129 15.54 2.46 15.72
N HIS A 130 14.47 2.87 15.03
CA HIS A 130 13.43 3.76 15.56
C HIS A 130 12.02 3.40 15.04
N SER A 131 11.01 4.08 15.58
CA SER A 131 9.62 3.96 15.11
C SER A 131 9.50 4.51 13.67
N VAL A 132 8.94 3.70 12.77
CA VAL A 132 8.64 4.03 11.38
C VAL A 132 7.13 4.05 11.16
N THR A 133 6.68 4.56 10.02
CA THR A 133 5.26 4.54 9.65
C THR A 133 4.83 3.16 9.15
N LEU A 134 3.52 2.87 9.17
CA LEU A 134 2.95 1.67 8.58
C LEU A 134 3.36 1.52 7.13
N MET A 135 3.23 2.58 6.34
CA MET A 135 3.59 2.55 4.93
C MET A 135 5.06 2.19 4.74
N TYR A 136 5.98 2.79 5.52
CA TYR A 136 7.39 2.44 5.46
C TYR A 136 7.62 0.96 5.73
N ARG A 137 6.96 0.42 6.77
CA ARG A 137 7.12 -0.98 7.15
C ARG A 137 6.60 -1.91 6.05
N VAL A 138 5.38 -1.68 5.55
CA VAL A 138 4.76 -2.54 4.52
C VAL A 138 5.57 -2.53 3.23
N ILE A 139 6.05 -1.37 2.78
CA ILE A 139 6.86 -1.27 1.55
C ILE A 139 8.19 -1.99 1.68
N SER A 140 8.83 -1.91 2.84
CA SER A 140 10.12 -2.59 3.07
C SER A 140 10.01 -4.11 2.97
N GLU A 141 8.79 -4.65 3.04
CA GLU A 141 8.49 -6.08 3.04
C GLU A 141 7.78 -6.53 1.74
N MET A 142 7.69 -5.67 0.73
CA MET A 142 7.05 -5.99 -0.56
C MET A 142 7.86 -6.96 -1.43
N SER A 143 9.19 -6.99 -1.27
CA SER A 143 10.07 -7.76 -2.15
C SER A 143 9.79 -9.27 -2.13
N PRO A 144 9.70 -9.95 -0.96
CA PRO A 144 9.34 -11.37 -0.90
C PRO A 144 7.99 -11.68 -1.57
N VAL A 145 7.00 -10.82 -1.37
CA VAL A 145 5.65 -10.99 -1.97
C VAL A 145 5.70 -10.81 -3.49
N SER A 146 6.46 -9.84 -3.98
CA SER A 146 6.65 -9.63 -5.43
C SER A 146 7.32 -10.84 -6.09
N GLU A 147 8.36 -11.41 -5.46
CA GLU A 147 9.03 -12.62 -5.95
C GLU A 147 8.17 -13.88 -5.84
N ALA A 148 7.27 -13.96 -4.85
CA ALA A 148 6.23 -14.98 -4.82
C ALA A 148 5.30 -14.85 -6.03
N ILE A 149 4.80 -13.66 -6.34
CA ILE A 149 3.88 -13.45 -7.46
C ILE A 149 4.51 -13.84 -8.81
N LYS A 150 5.82 -13.58 -9.02
CA LYS A 150 6.54 -14.01 -10.24
C LYS A 150 6.57 -15.51 -10.45
N ARG A 151 6.50 -16.31 -9.38
CA ARG A 151 6.52 -17.78 -9.45
C ARG A 151 5.17 -18.38 -9.84
N ILE A 152 4.12 -17.57 -9.92
CA ILE A 152 2.79 -18.02 -10.35
C ILE A 152 2.78 -18.17 -11.88
N PRO A 153 2.32 -19.31 -12.42
CA PRO A 153 2.23 -19.52 -13.86
C PRO A 153 1.52 -18.37 -14.59
N GLY A 154 2.15 -17.84 -15.63
CA GLY A 154 1.62 -16.74 -16.45
C GLY A 154 1.95 -15.33 -15.95
N LYS A 155 2.63 -15.19 -14.80
CA LYS A 155 3.06 -13.89 -14.24
C LYS A 155 4.57 -13.66 -14.30
N GLU A 156 5.32 -14.56 -14.92
CA GLU A 156 6.79 -14.56 -14.94
C GLU A 156 7.38 -13.36 -15.67
N ARG A 157 6.64 -12.82 -16.64
CA ARG A 157 7.06 -11.69 -17.49
C ARG A 157 6.58 -10.33 -16.98
N TYR A 158 5.93 -10.27 -15.83
CA TYR A 158 5.51 -8.99 -15.27
C TYR A 158 6.74 -8.20 -14.82
N ARG A 159 6.90 -6.99 -15.36
CA ARG A 159 7.98 -6.06 -14.99
C ARG A 159 7.88 -5.61 -13.54
N VAL A 160 6.65 -5.37 -13.09
CA VAL A 160 6.32 -4.94 -11.72
C VAL A 160 5.25 -5.88 -11.15
N PRO A 161 5.58 -7.14 -10.84
CA PRO A 161 4.60 -8.22 -10.62
C PRO A 161 3.59 -7.92 -9.53
N LEU A 162 4.05 -7.41 -8.39
CA LEU A 162 3.16 -7.03 -7.30
C LEU A 162 2.19 -5.94 -7.74
N SER A 163 2.69 -4.86 -8.34
CA SER A 163 1.86 -3.75 -8.83
C SER A 163 0.90 -4.17 -9.94
N GLU A 164 1.34 -4.99 -10.91
CA GLU A 164 0.50 -5.57 -11.96
C GLU A 164 -0.63 -6.41 -11.37
N HIS A 165 -0.30 -7.22 -10.36
CA HIS A 165 -1.26 -8.07 -9.68
C HIS A 165 -2.28 -7.26 -8.88
N MET A 166 -1.84 -6.27 -8.08
CA MET A 166 -2.71 -5.37 -7.32
C MET A 166 -3.67 -4.61 -8.25
N PHE A 167 -3.16 -4.12 -9.39
CA PHE A 167 -3.96 -3.43 -10.39
C PHE A 167 -5.07 -4.32 -10.97
N GLY A 168 -4.73 -5.56 -11.35
CA GLY A 168 -5.71 -6.49 -11.90
C GLY A 168 -6.80 -6.85 -10.88
N LEU A 169 -6.39 -7.12 -9.64
CA LEU A 169 -7.27 -7.66 -8.60
C LEU A 169 -8.23 -6.60 -8.05
N LEU A 170 -7.77 -5.37 -7.85
CA LEU A 170 -8.59 -4.29 -7.31
C LEU A 170 -9.50 -3.63 -8.37
N ARG A 171 -9.20 -3.77 -9.67
CA ARG A 171 -9.99 -3.11 -10.74
C ARG A 171 -11.48 -3.44 -10.68
N SER A 172 -11.82 -4.73 -10.52
CA SER A 172 -13.22 -5.16 -10.50
C SER A 172 -13.91 -4.73 -9.21
N SER A 173 -13.28 -4.97 -8.05
CA SER A 173 -13.87 -4.66 -6.75
C SER A 173 -14.07 -3.16 -6.56
N MET A 174 -13.09 -2.33 -6.93
CA MET A 174 -13.20 -0.87 -6.87
C MET A 174 -14.29 -0.35 -7.82
N GLY A 175 -14.36 -0.89 -9.04
CA GLY A 175 -15.37 -0.51 -10.02
C GLY A 175 -16.80 -0.90 -9.62
N GLN A 176 -16.97 -1.89 -8.73
CA GLN A 176 -18.27 -2.30 -8.19
C GLN A 176 -18.62 -1.58 -6.89
N LEU A 177 -17.66 -1.44 -5.98
CA LEU A 177 -17.88 -0.86 -4.65
C LEU A 177 -17.93 0.66 -4.66
N LEU A 178 -17.13 1.30 -5.52
CA LEU A 178 -16.92 2.76 -5.52
C LEU A 178 -17.38 3.43 -6.81
N TRP A 179 -17.78 2.65 -7.82
CA TRP A 179 -18.18 3.14 -9.16
C TRP A 179 -17.09 3.93 -9.93
N VAL A 180 -15.82 3.76 -9.57
CA VAL A 180 -14.67 4.50 -10.16
C VAL A 180 -14.06 3.83 -11.39
N ARG A 181 -14.86 3.21 -12.27
CA ARG A 181 -14.32 2.36 -13.35
C ARG A 181 -13.42 3.10 -14.33
N GLU A 182 -13.76 4.33 -14.66
CA GLU A 182 -13.06 5.15 -15.64
C GLU A 182 -11.82 5.81 -15.02
N GLU A 183 -11.90 6.16 -13.75
CA GLU A 183 -10.85 6.85 -12.99
C GLU A 183 -9.88 5.88 -12.30
N TYR A 184 -10.21 4.58 -12.24
CA TYR A 184 -9.46 3.58 -11.48
C TYR A 184 -7.97 3.59 -11.80
N GLU A 185 -7.62 3.60 -13.09
CA GLU A 185 -6.22 3.57 -13.50
C GLU A 185 -5.47 4.86 -13.12
N ALA A 186 -6.11 6.01 -13.29
CA ALA A 186 -5.53 7.29 -12.88
C ALA A 186 -5.36 7.38 -11.36
N ALA A 187 -6.33 6.89 -10.59
CA ALA A 187 -6.24 6.82 -9.14
C ALA A 187 -5.15 5.85 -8.67
N PHE A 188 -5.02 4.70 -9.34
CA PHE A 188 -3.97 3.71 -9.07
C PHE A 188 -2.58 4.29 -9.31
N ASP A 189 -2.34 4.84 -10.50
CA ASP A 189 -1.06 5.43 -10.85
C ASP A 189 -0.69 6.58 -9.89
N ARG A 190 -1.67 7.43 -9.54
CA ARG A 190 -1.46 8.53 -8.60
C ARG A 190 -1.14 8.05 -7.20
N PHE A 191 -1.86 7.04 -6.72
CA PHE A 191 -1.55 6.41 -5.45
C PHE A 191 -0.12 5.86 -5.44
N GLU A 192 0.29 5.11 -6.47
CA GLU A 192 1.65 4.53 -6.50
C GLU A 192 2.74 5.59 -6.53
N VAL A 193 2.56 6.69 -7.28
CA VAL A 193 3.53 7.79 -7.29
C VAL A 193 3.64 8.42 -5.90
N LEU A 194 2.51 8.75 -5.27
CA LEU A 194 2.50 9.33 -3.92
C LEU A 194 3.13 8.38 -2.89
N LEU A 195 2.75 7.09 -2.94
CA LEU A 195 3.29 6.05 -2.07
C LEU A 195 4.81 5.95 -2.19
N SER A 196 5.29 5.92 -3.44
CA SER A 196 6.70 5.68 -3.72
C SER A 196 7.57 6.89 -3.38
N MET A 197 7.10 8.10 -3.68
CA MET A 197 7.78 9.33 -3.30
C MET A 197 7.76 9.51 -1.78
N GLU A 198 6.65 9.22 -1.10
CA GLU A 198 6.56 9.37 0.36
C GLU A 198 7.50 8.38 1.06
N TYR A 199 7.57 7.13 0.57
CA TYR A 199 8.56 6.18 1.05
C TYR A 199 9.99 6.67 0.85
N ALA A 200 10.30 7.17 -0.36
CA ALA A 200 11.63 7.66 -0.69
C ALA A 200 12.01 8.89 0.15
N SER A 201 11.03 9.75 0.45
CA SER A 201 11.13 10.85 1.40
C SER A 201 11.52 10.32 2.78
N GLN A 202 10.75 9.41 3.38
CA GLN A 202 11.05 8.91 4.73
C GLN A 202 12.39 8.18 4.79
N ARG A 203 12.70 7.36 3.78
CA ARG A 203 13.97 6.60 3.71
C ARG A 203 15.20 7.51 3.60
N ALA A 204 15.07 8.67 2.97
CA ALA A 204 16.17 9.62 2.84
C ALA A 204 16.54 10.30 4.17
N GLY A 205 15.65 10.30 5.17
CA GLY A 205 15.86 10.99 6.45
C GLY A 205 15.93 12.51 6.29
N ASP A 206 16.63 13.20 7.20
CA ASP A 206 16.65 14.67 7.23
C ASP A 206 17.34 15.29 6.01
N GLN A 207 18.30 14.61 5.40
CA GLN A 207 19.06 15.10 4.25
C GLN A 207 18.91 14.19 3.04
N ILE A 208 18.33 14.69 1.96
CA ILE A 208 18.07 13.90 0.76
C ILE A 208 19.34 13.75 -0.10
N ARG A 209 20.27 12.90 0.34
CA ARG A 209 21.52 12.64 -0.38
C ARG A 209 21.36 11.65 -1.54
N ARG A 210 20.59 10.59 -1.31
CA ARG A 210 20.26 9.55 -2.28
C ARG A 210 18.78 9.23 -2.15
N VAL A 211 18.16 8.90 -3.28
CA VAL A 211 16.74 8.61 -3.35
C VAL A 211 16.57 7.21 -3.90
N TRP A 212 15.78 6.41 -3.18
CA TRP A 212 15.30 5.11 -3.61
C TRP A 212 13.89 4.94 -3.10
N GLY A 213 13.01 4.41 -3.93
CA GLY A 213 11.68 3.97 -3.54
C GLY A 213 11.21 2.84 -4.45
N PRO A 214 10.12 2.16 -4.08
CA PRO A 214 9.49 1.20 -4.98
C PRO A 214 9.11 1.90 -6.28
N ILE A 215 9.09 1.17 -7.40
CA ILE A 215 8.54 1.70 -8.63
C ILE A 215 7.48 0.72 -9.12
N GLY A 216 6.27 1.24 -9.28
CA GLY A 216 5.11 0.48 -9.73
C GLY A 216 4.89 0.58 -11.24
N ARG A 217 3.64 0.34 -11.67
CA ARG A 217 3.23 0.39 -13.08
C ARG A 217 3.47 1.75 -13.72
N PHE A 218 3.38 2.82 -12.93
CA PHE A 218 3.63 4.17 -13.43
C PHE A 218 5.02 4.35 -14.05
N GLY A 219 6.02 3.54 -13.65
CA GLY A 219 7.39 3.70 -14.09
C GLY A 219 7.60 3.35 -15.57
N TRP A 220 7.12 2.20 -16.03
CA TRP A 220 7.24 1.82 -17.45
C TRP A 220 6.29 2.62 -18.36
N LYS A 221 5.22 3.21 -17.81
CA LYS A 221 4.34 4.13 -18.56
C LYS A 221 5.06 5.39 -19.03
N ALA A 222 6.22 5.71 -18.47
CA ALA A 222 7.05 6.83 -18.91
C ALA A 222 7.73 6.61 -20.28
N HIS A 223 7.71 5.39 -20.83
CA HIS A 223 8.44 5.06 -22.07
C HIS A 223 7.71 5.42 -23.37
N GLY A 224 6.40 5.74 -23.32
CA GLY A 224 5.62 6.06 -24.52
C GLY A 224 5.53 7.56 -24.83
N ASP A 225 5.26 8.37 -23.80
CA ASP A 225 5.20 9.83 -23.86
C ASP A 225 5.59 10.35 -22.46
N ALA A 226 6.83 10.79 -22.30
CA ALA A 226 7.39 11.18 -21.01
C ALA A 226 6.55 12.30 -20.37
N ASP A 227 6.07 13.26 -21.17
CA ASP A 227 5.28 14.40 -20.69
C ASP A 227 3.88 13.99 -20.20
N GLN A 228 3.41 12.79 -20.58
CA GLN A 228 2.15 12.22 -20.11
C GLN A 228 2.31 11.13 -19.04
N SER A 229 3.54 10.84 -18.60
CA SER A 229 3.74 9.86 -17.54
C SER A 229 3.03 10.31 -16.25
N PRO A 230 2.46 9.38 -15.45
CA PRO A 230 1.80 9.76 -14.20
C PRO A 230 2.73 10.52 -13.25
N LEU A 231 4.02 10.18 -13.23
CA LEU A 231 5.03 10.87 -12.42
C LEU A 231 5.20 12.34 -12.84
N HIS A 232 5.35 12.61 -14.14
CA HIS A 232 5.50 13.98 -14.64
C HIS A 232 4.27 14.83 -14.36
N ARG A 233 3.07 14.27 -14.56
CA ARG A 233 1.81 14.96 -14.24
C ARG A 233 1.72 15.37 -12.78
N ILE A 234 2.09 14.46 -11.87
CA ILE A 234 2.02 14.71 -10.42
C ILE A 234 3.10 15.71 -9.98
N ILE A 235 4.32 15.61 -10.51
CA ILE A 235 5.37 16.61 -10.26
C ILE A 235 4.95 17.99 -10.77
N GLY A 236 4.35 18.07 -11.96
CA GLY A 236 3.85 19.33 -12.53
C GLY A 236 2.74 19.96 -11.71
N GLU A 237 1.78 19.14 -11.24
CA GLU A 237 0.72 19.57 -10.33
C GLU A 237 1.28 20.09 -9.00
N ALA A 238 2.19 19.32 -8.38
CA ALA A 238 2.82 19.68 -7.11
C ALA A 238 3.57 21.02 -7.21
N LYS A 239 4.37 21.22 -8.26
CA LYS A 239 5.07 22.50 -8.52
C LYS A 239 4.10 23.66 -8.73
N LYS A 240 2.98 23.42 -9.40
CA LYS A 240 1.97 24.46 -9.66
C LYS A 240 1.25 24.88 -8.38
N LEU A 241 0.96 23.94 -7.49
CA LEU A 241 0.17 24.20 -6.28
C LEU A 241 1.03 24.55 -5.06
N GLY A 242 2.29 24.12 -5.01
CA GLY A 242 3.22 24.37 -3.90
C GLY A 242 2.63 23.93 -2.56
N GLU A 243 2.66 24.83 -1.57
CA GLU A 243 2.09 24.61 -0.23
C GLU A 243 0.58 24.29 -0.24
N SER A 244 -0.15 24.70 -1.28
CA SER A 244 -1.58 24.42 -1.40
C SER A 244 -1.89 23.02 -1.94
N TRP A 245 -0.86 22.25 -2.33
CA TRP A 245 -1.03 20.91 -2.87
C TRP A 245 -1.67 19.98 -1.81
N PRO A 246 -2.83 19.36 -2.09
CA PRO A 246 -3.58 18.62 -1.07
C PRO A 246 -2.78 17.52 -0.34
N PRO A 247 -1.92 16.72 -0.99
CA PRO A 247 -1.03 15.78 -0.30
C PRO A 247 -0.14 16.41 0.78
N ILE A 248 0.48 17.57 0.50
CA ILE A 248 1.30 18.31 1.48
C ILE A 248 0.44 18.77 2.65
N ARG A 249 -0.73 19.37 2.38
CA ARG A 249 -1.64 19.84 3.45
C ARG A 249 -2.15 18.71 4.34
N ALA A 250 -2.26 17.50 3.79
CA ALA A 250 -2.60 16.31 4.56
C ALA A 250 -1.41 15.73 5.37
N GLY A 251 -0.22 16.30 5.25
CA GLY A 251 0.98 15.93 6.01
C GLY A 251 1.93 14.96 5.30
N LEU A 252 1.65 14.58 4.05
CA LEU A 252 2.63 13.84 3.24
C LEU A 252 3.87 14.71 3.03
N PHE A 253 5.01 14.06 2.86
CA PHE A 253 6.34 14.67 2.72
C PHE A 253 6.70 15.55 3.92
N GLY A 254 6.19 15.21 5.11
CA GLY A 254 6.34 16.01 6.32
C GLY A 254 5.64 17.37 6.25
N GLY A 255 4.73 17.57 5.30
CA GLY A 255 4.05 18.84 5.07
C GLY A 255 4.97 19.97 4.57
N SER A 256 6.15 19.64 4.00
CA SER A 256 7.13 20.63 3.53
C SER A 256 7.23 20.66 2.01
N VAL A 257 6.98 21.84 1.44
CA VAL A 257 7.18 22.09 0.00
C VAL A 257 8.67 22.07 -0.35
N GLU A 258 9.52 22.57 0.53
CA GLU A 258 10.99 22.60 0.34
C GLU A 258 11.54 21.18 0.23
N ARG A 259 11.07 20.29 1.12
CA ARG A 259 11.42 18.87 1.08
C ARG A 259 10.98 18.23 -0.23
N LEU A 260 9.78 18.55 -0.70
CA LEU A 260 9.25 18.03 -1.95
C LEU A 260 10.06 18.53 -3.16
N ASP A 261 10.42 19.81 -3.19
CA ASP A 261 11.24 20.42 -4.24
C ASP A 261 12.63 19.79 -4.34
N GLU A 262 13.22 19.39 -3.22
CA GLU A 262 14.48 18.63 -3.22
C GLU A 262 14.28 17.17 -3.69
N LEU A 263 13.18 16.52 -3.28
CA LEU A 263 12.90 15.11 -3.55
C LEU A 263 12.56 14.86 -5.02
N MET A 264 11.64 15.64 -5.59
CA MET A 264 11.05 15.43 -6.92
C MET A 264 12.08 15.20 -8.03
N PRO A 265 13.07 16.10 -8.27
CA PRO A 265 14.03 15.91 -9.36
C PRO A 265 14.90 14.68 -9.17
N LYS A 266 15.23 14.33 -7.92
CA LYS A 266 16.04 13.14 -7.60
C LYS A 266 15.26 11.85 -7.81
N TYR A 267 13.99 11.83 -7.40
CA TYR A 267 13.12 10.67 -7.59
C TYR A 267 12.78 10.46 -9.07
N GLN A 268 12.50 11.55 -9.80
CA GLN A 268 12.30 11.52 -11.25
C GLN A 268 13.52 10.90 -11.96
N ALA A 269 14.72 11.42 -11.70
CA ALA A 269 15.94 10.88 -12.29
C ALA A 269 16.22 9.43 -11.88
N PHE A 270 15.77 8.99 -10.69
CA PHE A 270 15.86 7.59 -10.27
C PHE A 270 14.93 6.69 -11.10
N VAL A 271 13.69 7.09 -11.35
CA VAL A 271 12.72 6.34 -12.15
C VAL A 271 13.11 6.28 -13.62
N GLU A 272 13.63 7.39 -14.18
CA GLU A 272 14.08 7.48 -15.57
C GLU A 272 15.31 6.60 -15.87
N ARG A 273 16.15 6.34 -14.86
CA ARG A 273 17.31 5.45 -14.98
C ARG A 273 16.98 3.97 -14.74
N ALA A 274 15.79 3.66 -14.22
CA ALA A 274 15.39 2.28 -14.07
C ALA A 274 15.34 1.63 -15.46
N GLU A 275 15.97 0.48 -15.62
CA GLU A 275 15.91 -0.27 -16.88
C GLU A 275 14.54 -0.97 -16.95
N TRP A 276 13.69 -0.50 -17.86
CA TRP A 276 12.35 -1.05 -18.08
C TRP A 276 12.30 -2.14 -19.17
N THR A 277 13.46 -2.70 -19.51
CA THR A 277 13.64 -3.77 -20.51
C THR A 277 13.04 -5.08 -20.04
#